data_AF-A0AAD8JIM8-F1
#
_entry.id   AF-A0AAD8JIM8-F1
#
_cell.length_a   1.000
_cell.length_b   1.000
_cell.length_c   1.000
_cell.angle_alpha   90.00
_cell.angle_beta   90.00
_cell.angle_gamma   90.00
#
_symmetry.space_group_name_H-M   'P 1'
#
loop_
_entity.id
_entity.type
_entity.pdbx_description
1 polymer ?
#
loop_
_entity_poly.entity_id
_entity_poly.type
_entity_poly.pdbx_seq_one_letter_code
_entity_poly.pdbx_strand_id
1 'polypeptide(L)'
;MDAVESIVGHIQALSNSPAELNELTAFLKRAQKQIRSESTRLFSALPQLDPSIHSLGYLFILDGYNSAPNTKERASEIIPIVARFVRTCSANQIRLAPDKFIAVCRNLRDQVMLLQSPMRGVAPMLTAIRKLQSSAEHLTVLHPDFLLLCLSSKCYKSGLSILQDEIYEVDHLKDLLLYGYYGGMICIGMKHFRNALDLLHNVITAPMTNLSAIAVEAYKKYILVSLIHLGQFIPDFPKYTSSAAQKNLNSLAQPYLELALAYGTGRLTEQEKCVQKYQERFERDNNFGLVRQVISSTSKRNIQRLTQTYLTLSLRDIADRVQLNSAKEAEMHVLQMIQDDEIFATINQKDGMVTFQEDPEQYKSCEMIERIDSSIQRIMTLSKKLSTKNEELSCDRAYLSRAGKERRPDFDDYDAAPHNFM
;
A
#
# COMPACT_ATOMS: atom_id res chain seq x y z
N MET A 1 0.15 -19.56 -48.15
CA MET A 1 -0.80 -19.25 -47.07
C MET A 1 -0.41 -17.91 -46.51
N ASP A 2 -1.38 -17.00 -46.33
CA ASP A 2 -1.15 -15.72 -45.67
C ASP A 2 -0.61 -15.98 -44.26
N ALA A 3 0.43 -15.25 -43.87
CA ALA A 3 1.07 -15.39 -42.57
C ALA A 3 0.08 -15.19 -41.41
N VAL A 4 -0.86 -14.27 -41.60
CA VAL A 4 -1.91 -13.93 -40.63
C VAL A 4 -2.90 -15.09 -40.47
N GLU A 5 -3.43 -15.60 -41.59
CA GLU A 5 -4.35 -16.75 -41.59
C GLU A 5 -3.73 -17.99 -40.97
N SER A 6 -2.45 -18.24 -41.25
CA SER A 6 -1.72 -19.35 -40.64
C SER A 6 -1.66 -19.20 -39.11
N ILE A 7 -1.27 -18.03 -38.60
CA ILE A 7 -1.18 -17.79 -37.15
C ILE A 7 -2.56 -17.94 -36.49
N VAL A 8 -3.61 -17.34 -37.07
CA VAL A 8 -4.98 -17.42 -36.54
C VAL A 8 -5.49 -18.86 -36.54
N GLY A 9 -5.26 -19.60 -37.62
CA GLY A 9 -5.64 -21.02 -37.71
C GLY A 9 -4.94 -21.90 -36.67
N HIS A 10 -3.64 -21.69 -36.42
CA HIS A 10 -2.91 -22.42 -35.37
C HIS A 10 -3.44 -22.08 -33.98
N ILE A 11 -3.78 -20.82 -33.71
CA ILE A 11 -4.40 -20.41 -32.44
C ILE A 11 -5.74 -21.13 -32.24
N GLN A 12 -6.60 -21.15 -33.26
CA GLN A 12 -7.91 -21.80 -33.19
C GLN A 12 -7.79 -23.32 -32.99
N ALA A 13 -6.84 -23.98 -33.67
CA ALA A 13 -6.64 -25.42 -33.57
C ALA A 13 -6.09 -25.85 -32.20
N LEU A 14 -5.18 -25.08 -31.60
CA LEU A 14 -4.36 -25.54 -30.46
C LEU A 14 -4.77 -24.93 -29.09
N SER A 15 -5.98 -24.38 -28.96
CA SER A 15 -6.43 -23.70 -27.73
C SER A 15 -7.29 -24.55 -26.78
N ASN A 16 -7.59 -25.81 -27.13
CA ASN A 16 -8.64 -26.59 -26.46
C ASN A 16 -8.12 -27.50 -25.33
N SER A 17 -6.90 -28.03 -25.43
CA SER A 17 -6.33 -28.93 -24.42
C SER A 17 -4.99 -28.46 -23.84
N PRO A 18 -4.59 -28.91 -22.63
CA PRO A 18 -3.29 -28.55 -22.04
C PRO A 18 -2.07 -28.94 -22.88
N ALA A 19 -2.13 -30.09 -23.57
CA ALA A 19 -1.05 -30.54 -24.44
C ALA A 19 -0.89 -29.63 -25.66
N GLU A 20 -2.00 -29.29 -26.31
CA GLU A 20 -2.05 -28.34 -27.43
C GLU A 20 -1.61 -26.94 -26.99
N LEU A 21 -1.97 -26.49 -25.78
CA LEU A 21 -1.55 -25.18 -25.26
C LEU A 21 -0.02 -25.08 -25.08
N ASN A 22 0.65 -26.18 -24.72
CA ASN A 22 2.10 -26.21 -24.66
C ASN A 22 2.73 -26.09 -26.05
N GLU A 23 2.17 -26.79 -27.03
CA GLU A 23 2.57 -26.67 -28.44
C GLU A 23 2.33 -25.26 -28.98
N LEU A 24 1.16 -24.68 -28.70
CA LEU A 24 0.82 -23.31 -29.04
C LEU A 24 1.78 -22.30 -28.40
N THR A 25 2.15 -22.50 -27.14
CA THR A 25 3.13 -21.65 -26.45
C THR A 25 4.48 -21.68 -27.16
N ALA A 26 4.95 -22.87 -27.56
CA ALA A 26 6.20 -23.02 -28.29
C ALA A 26 6.14 -22.36 -29.68
N PHE A 27 5.03 -22.56 -30.41
CA PHE A 27 4.78 -21.93 -31.70
C PHE A 27 4.78 -20.40 -31.61
N LEU A 28 4.00 -19.83 -30.69
CA LEU A 28 3.87 -18.38 -30.52
C LEU A 28 5.18 -17.71 -30.10
N LYS A 29 6.00 -18.39 -29.29
CA LYS A 29 7.36 -17.92 -28.95
C LYS A 29 8.27 -17.87 -30.18
N ARG A 30 8.21 -18.88 -31.08
CA ARG A 30 8.98 -18.88 -32.34
C ARG A 30 8.47 -17.82 -33.32
N ALA A 31 7.15 -17.64 -33.40
CA ALA A 31 6.50 -16.68 -34.31
C ALA A 31 6.54 -15.22 -33.81
N GLN A 32 7.14 -14.93 -32.65
CA GLN A 32 7.04 -13.60 -32.01
C GLN A 32 7.50 -12.43 -32.90
N LYS A 33 8.56 -12.62 -33.70
CA LYS A 33 9.04 -11.57 -34.62
C LYS A 33 8.02 -11.30 -35.73
N GLN A 34 7.41 -12.36 -36.26
CA GLN A 34 6.40 -12.29 -37.31
C GLN A 34 5.09 -11.67 -36.79
N ILE A 35 4.70 -12.00 -35.55
CA ILE A 35 3.55 -11.39 -34.87
C ILE A 35 3.74 -9.87 -34.71
N ARG A 36 4.97 -9.42 -34.43
CA ARG A 36 5.29 -7.99 -34.35
C ARG A 36 5.24 -7.30 -35.71
N SER A 37 5.80 -7.90 -36.76
CA SER A 37 5.79 -7.32 -38.10
C SER A 37 4.39 -7.20 -38.69
N GLU A 38 3.54 -8.21 -38.46
CA GLU A 38 2.15 -8.26 -38.95
C GLU A 38 1.13 -7.75 -37.92
N SER A 39 1.57 -7.03 -36.88
CA SER A 39 0.74 -6.70 -35.71
C SER A 39 -0.55 -5.96 -36.05
N THR A 40 -0.54 -5.02 -37.00
CA THR A 40 -1.73 -4.27 -37.44
C THR A 40 -2.76 -5.18 -38.12
N ARG A 41 -2.30 -6.15 -38.95
CA ARG A 41 -3.17 -7.09 -39.66
C ARG A 41 -3.69 -8.20 -38.74
N LEU A 42 -2.88 -8.63 -37.78
CA LEU A 42 -3.32 -9.57 -36.74
C LEU A 42 -4.33 -8.91 -35.79
N PHE A 43 -4.17 -7.62 -35.50
CA PHE A 43 -5.11 -6.86 -34.68
C PHE A 43 -6.51 -6.79 -35.33
N SER A 44 -6.59 -6.53 -36.64
CA SER A 44 -7.86 -6.55 -37.36
C SER A 44 -8.50 -7.94 -37.45
N ALA A 45 -7.72 -9.01 -37.27
CA ALA A 45 -8.20 -10.38 -37.21
C ALA A 45 -8.68 -10.83 -35.81
N LEU A 46 -8.49 -10.03 -34.75
CA LEU A 46 -8.93 -10.35 -33.38
C LEU A 46 -10.43 -10.73 -33.26
N PRO A 47 -11.37 -10.18 -34.05
CA PRO A 47 -12.77 -10.62 -34.00
C PRO A 47 -12.99 -12.10 -34.35
N GLN A 48 -12.03 -12.75 -35.02
CA GLN A 48 -12.08 -14.19 -35.34
C GLN A 48 -11.68 -15.09 -34.16
N LEU A 49 -11.18 -14.48 -33.07
CA LEU A 49 -10.71 -15.19 -31.88
C LEU A 49 -11.62 -14.87 -30.68
N ASP A 50 -12.16 -15.93 -30.08
CA ASP A 50 -12.82 -15.82 -28.77
C ASP A 50 -11.76 -15.56 -27.67
N PRO A 51 -11.84 -14.46 -26.91
CA PRO A 51 -10.86 -14.13 -25.88
C PRO A 51 -10.86 -15.10 -24.68
N SER A 52 -11.94 -15.85 -24.44
CA SER A 52 -12.05 -16.83 -23.34
C SER A 52 -11.44 -18.18 -23.70
N ILE A 53 -11.54 -18.59 -24.97
CA ILE A 53 -11.01 -19.85 -25.50
C ILE A 53 -9.58 -19.67 -25.98
N HIS A 54 -9.29 -18.61 -26.73
CA HIS A 54 -8.02 -18.38 -27.41
C HIS A 54 -7.13 -17.37 -26.69
N SER A 55 -7.21 -17.31 -25.36
CA SER A 55 -6.61 -16.24 -24.55
C SER A 55 -5.10 -16.08 -24.77
N LEU A 56 -4.37 -17.19 -24.90
CA LEU A 56 -2.92 -17.18 -25.11
C LEU A 56 -2.55 -16.53 -26.45
N GLY A 57 -3.19 -16.95 -27.55
CA GLY A 57 -2.97 -16.37 -28.87
C GLY A 57 -3.38 -14.90 -28.94
N TYR A 58 -4.54 -14.58 -28.36
CA TYR A 58 -5.04 -13.21 -28.24
C TYR A 58 -4.04 -12.31 -27.50
N LEU A 59 -3.46 -12.81 -26.41
CA LEU A 59 -2.45 -12.10 -25.62
C LEU A 59 -1.19 -11.78 -26.44
N PHE A 60 -0.69 -12.73 -27.24
CA PHE A 60 0.48 -12.50 -28.09
C PHE A 60 0.23 -11.46 -29.17
N ILE A 61 -0.98 -11.42 -29.74
CA ILE A 61 -1.36 -10.40 -30.74
C ILE A 61 -1.43 -9.02 -30.08
N LEU A 62 -2.04 -8.89 -28.89
CA LEU A 62 -2.08 -7.63 -28.14
C LEU A 62 -0.69 -7.14 -27.75
N ASP A 63 0.18 -8.03 -27.24
CA ASP A 63 1.58 -7.72 -26.93
C ASP A 63 2.37 -7.25 -28.18
N GLY A 64 2.15 -7.93 -29.31
CA GLY A 64 2.71 -7.53 -30.60
C GLY A 64 2.28 -6.13 -31.03
N TYR A 65 0.99 -5.82 -30.93
CA TYR A 65 0.43 -4.52 -31.28
C TYR A 65 0.91 -3.40 -30.34
N ASN A 66 1.14 -3.70 -29.06
CA ASN A 66 1.70 -2.77 -28.08
C ASN A 66 3.17 -2.39 -28.36
N SER A 67 3.85 -3.06 -29.29
CA SER A 67 5.25 -2.72 -29.63
C SER A 67 5.36 -1.40 -30.42
N ALA A 68 4.26 -0.91 -30.98
CA ALA A 68 4.22 0.35 -31.71
C ALA A 68 3.99 1.56 -30.76
N PRO A 69 4.44 2.77 -31.12
CA PRO A 69 4.29 3.94 -30.25
C PRO A 69 2.82 4.27 -29.95
N ASN A 70 2.56 4.70 -28.71
CA ASN A 70 1.24 5.06 -28.24
C ASN A 70 0.83 6.45 -28.77
N THR A 71 -0.22 6.49 -29.60
CA THR A 71 -0.92 7.74 -29.98
C THR A 71 -2.31 7.79 -29.35
N LYS A 72 -2.92 8.98 -29.28
CA LYS A 72 -4.25 9.14 -28.64
C LYS A 72 -5.35 8.40 -29.42
N GLU A 73 -5.26 8.36 -30.74
CA GLU A 73 -6.21 7.67 -31.62
C GLU A 73 -6.16 6.16 -31.37
N ARG A 74 -4.94 5.59 -31.37
CA ARG A 74 -4.73 4.16 -31.10
C ARG A 74 -5.14 3.77 -29.69
N ALA A 75 -4.80 4.60 -28.70
CA ALA A 75 -5.22 4.37 -27.31
C ALA A 75 -6.75 4.28 -27.21
N SER A 76 -7.47 5.15 -27.91
CA SER A 76 -8.94 5.18 -27.87
C SER A 76 -9.57 3.90 -28.44
N GLU A 77 -8.94 3.31 -29.47
CA GLU A 77 -9.37 2.07 -30.12
C GLU A 77 -9.03 0.82 -29.28
N ILE A 78 -7.82 0.73 -28.75
CA ILE A 78 -7.32 -0.50 -28.12
C ILE A 78 -7.76 -0.68 -26.66
N ILE A 79 -7.97 0.40 -25.90
CA ILE A 79 -8.41 0.34 -24.50
C ILE A 79 -9.67 -0.53 -24.31
N PRO A 80 -10.78 -0.34 -25.06
CA PRO A 80 -11.97 -1.17 -24.89
C PRO A 80 -11.71 -2.64 -25.25
N ILE A 81 -10.83 -2.92 -26.21
CA ILE A 81 -10.47 -4.27 -26.64
C ILE A 81 -9.69 -4.99 -25.52
N VAL A 82 -8.68 -4.33 -24.96
CA VAL A 82 -7.88 -4.87 -23.84
C VAL A 82 -8.74 -5.04 -22.59
N ALA A 83 -9.59 -4.06 -22.26
CA ALA A 83 -10.50 -4.16 -21.12
C ALA A 83 -11.45 -5.36 -21.26
N ARG A 84 -12.02 -5.59 -22.46
CA ARG A 84 -12.85 -6.77 -22.74
C ARG A 84 -12.06 -8.07 -22.62
N PHE A 85 -10.85 -8.10 -23.17
CA PHE A 85 -9.96 -9.27 -23.08
C PHE A 85 -9.65 -9.62 -21.63
N VAL A 86 -9.17 -8.67 -20.82
CA VAL A 86 -8.82 -8.90 -19.41
C VAL A 86 -10.02 -9.44 -18.62
N ARG A 87 -11.22 -8.92 -18.88
CA ARG A 87 -12.46 -9.40 -18.25
C ARG A 87 -12.77 -10.86 -18.61
N THR A 88 -12.56 -11.27 -19.86
CA THR A 88 -13.05 -12.55 -20.41
C THR A 88 -12.00 -13.65 -20.49
N CYS A 89 -10.71 -13.32 -20.47
CA CYS A 89 -9.62 -14.28 -20.69
C CYS A 89 -9.54 -15.39 -19.64
N SER A 90 -9.03 -16.55 -20.04
CA SER A 90 -8.73 -17.67 -19.15
C SER A 90 -7.48 -17.37 -18.31
N ALA A 91 -7.61 -17.44 -16.98
CA ALA A 91 -6.50 -17.27 -16.05
C ALA A 91 -5.39 -18.31 -16.29
N ASN A 92 -5.76 -19.55 -16.59
CA ASN A 92 -4.81 -20.64 -16.84
C ASN A 92 -3.92 -20.35 -18.05
N GLN A 93 -4.51 -19.83 -19.13
CA GLN A 93 -3.76 -19.53 -20.35
C GLN A 93 -2.86 -18.29 -20.21
N ILE A 94 -3.33 -17.21 -19.58
CA ILE A 94 -2.49 -16.01 -19.40
C ILE A 94 -1.29 -16.30 -18.48
N ARG A 95 -1.43 -17.24 -17.53
CA ARG A 95 -0.35 -17.68 -16.63
C ARG A 95 0.73 -18.50 -17.35
N LEU A 96 0.51 -18.97 -18.58
CA LEU A 96 1.56 -19.58 -19.42
C LEU A 96 2.54 -18.54 -19.98
N ALA A 97 2.14 -17.27 -20.01
CA ALA A 97 2.96 -16.16 -20.48
C ALA A 97 2.73 -14.87 -19.63
N PRO A 98 3.05 -14.91 -18.32
CA PRO A 98 2.71 -13.83 -17.39
C PRO A 98 3.38 -12.50 -17.77
N ASP A 99 4.63 -12.53 -18.24
CA ASP A 99 5.37 -11.33 -18.65
C ASP A 99 4.65 -10.54 -19.75
N LYS A 100 4.02 -11.25 -20.71
CA LYS A 100 3.25 -10.63 -21.79
C LYS A 100 1.96 -10.03 -21.26
N PHE A 101 1.28 -10.73 -20.36
CA PHE A 101 0.05 -10.22 -19.73
C PHE A 101 0.33 -8.95 -18.92
N ILE A 102 1.43 -8.95 -18.16
CA ILE A 102 1.91 -7.78 -17.42
C ILE A 102 2.23 -6.63 -18.39
N ALA A 103 2.92 -6.89 -19.50
CA ALA A 103 3.24 -5.88 -20.50
C ALA A 103 1.98 -5.26 -21.12
N VAL A 104 0.97 -6.07 -21.45
CA VAL A 104 -0.33 -5.59 -21.96
C VAL A 104 -1.05 -4.73 -20.93
N CYS A 105 -1.07 -5.14 -19.66
CA CYS A 105 -1.71 -4.36 -18.59
C CYS A 105 -0.97 -3.04 -18.33
N ARG A 106 0.37 -3.02 -18.34
CA ARG A 106 1.16 -1.79 -18.21
C ARG A 106 0.95 -0.85 -19.39
N ASN A 107 0.86 -1.36 -20.61
CA ASN A 107 0.52 -0.53 -21.75
C ASN A 107 -0.90 0.06 -21.63
N LEU A 108 -1.87 -0.72 -21.12
CA LEU A 108 -3.21 -0.20 -20.81
C LEU A 108 -3.13 0.97 -19.80
N ARG A 109 -2.36 0.83 -18.71
CA ARG A 109 -2.10 1.91 -17.75
C ARG A 109 -1.55 3.16 -18.46
N ASP A 110 -0.52 3.00 -19.29
CA ASP A 110 0.13 4.12 -19.96
C ASP A 110 -0.81 4.83 -20.94
N GLN A 111 -1.65 4.07 -21.65
CA GLN A 111 -2.62 4.64 -22.59
C GLN A 111 -3.78 5.36 -21.91
N VAL A 112 -4.32 4.84 -20.80
CA VAL A 112 -5.37 5.56 -20.06
C VAL A 112 -4.81 6.83 -19.41
N MET A 113 -3.53 6.82 -19.00
CA MET A 113 -2.84 8.02 -18.52
C MET A 113 -2.60 9.03 -19.66
N LEU A 114 -2.19 8.57 -20.85
CA LEU A 114 -2.01 9.41 -22.04
C LEU A 114 -3.32 10.11 -22.46
N LEU A 115 -4.46 9.41 -22.33
CA LEU A 115 -5.79 9.96 -22.58
C LEU A 115 -6.35 10.79 -21.41
N GLN A 116 -5.59 10.95 -20.32
CA GLN A 116 -6.03 11.63 -19.09
C GLN A 116 -7.36 11.04 -18.54
N SER A 117 -7.61 9.76 -18.76
CA SER A 117 -8.82 9.03 -18.33
C SER A 117 -8.47 7.78 -17.50
N PRO A 118 -7.69 7.91 -16.41
CA PRO A 118 -7.19 6.77 -15.62
C PRO A 118 -8.29 5.87 -15.07
N MET A 119 -9.49 6.41 -14.84
CA MET A 119 -10.65 5.65 -14.36
C MET A 119 -11.00 4.45 -15.27
N ARG A 120 -10.76 4.56 -16.60
CA ARG A 120 -11.00 3.48 -17.56
C ARG A 120 -10.11 2.25 -17.31
N GLY A 121 -8.96 2.43 -16.67
CA GLY A 121 -8.03 1.35 -16.34
C GLY A 121 -8.31 0.65 -15.01
N VAL A 122 -9.09 1.26 -14.11
CA VAL A 122 -9.27 0.78 -12.72
C VAL A 122 -9.89 -0.62 -12.67
N ALA A 123 -11.08 -0.80 -13.25
CA ALA A 123 -11.78 -2.09 -13.21
C ALA A 123 -11.06 -3.21 -13.99
N PRO A 124 -10.52 -2.97 -15.20
CA PRO A 124 -9.69 -3.95 -15.89
C PRO A 124 -8.46 -4.35 -15.07
N MET A 125 -7.73 -3.39 -14.50
CA MET A 125 -6.51 -3.70 -13.75
C MET A 125 -6.79 -4.50 -12.47
N LEU A 126 -7.88 -4.20 -11.75
CA LEU A 126 -8.31 -5.02 -10.61
C LEU A 126 -8.60 -6.46 -11.03
N THR A 127 -9.26 -6.64 -12.18
CA THR A 127 -9.53 -7.97 -12.73
C THR A 127 -8.24 -8.68 -13.15
N ALA A 128 -7.29 -7.96 -13.73
CA ALA A 128 -5.98 -8.48 -14.13
C ALA A 128 -5.21 -9.02 -12.92
N ILE A 129 -5.15 -8.27 -11.82
CA ILE A 129 -4.51 -8.70 -10.58
C ILE A 129 -5.11 -10.02 -10.09
N ARG A 130 -6.45 -10.08 -10.00
CA ARG A 130 -7.15 -11.28 -9.53
C ARG A 130 -6.94 -12.52 -10.40
N LYS A 131 -6.72 -12.34 -11.70
CA LYS A 131 -6.41 -13.46 -12.61
C LYS A 131 -4.95 -13.86 -12.56
N LEU A 132 -4.04 -12.91 -12.34
CA LEU A 132 -2.60 -13.18 -12.27
C LEU A 132 -2.19 -13.82 -10.95
N GLN A 133 -2.81 -13.40 -9.84
CA GLN A 133 -2.45 -13.88 -8.50
C GLN A 133 -2.69 -15.38 -8.33
N SER A 134 -1.72 -16.09 -7.74
CA SER A 134 -1.85 -17.48 -7.32
C SER A 134 -2.70 -17.60 -6.05
N SER A 135 -2.56 -16.65 -5.13
CA SER A 135 -3.33 -16.48 -3.91
C SER A 135 -3.63 -14.99 -3.67
N ALA A 136 -4.61 -14.67 -2.82
CA ALA A 136 -4.88 -13.29 -2.40
C ALA A 136 -3.78 -12.69 -1.51
N GLU A 137 -2.81 -13.52 -1.11
CA GLU A 137 -1.73 -13.17 -0.18
C GLU A 137 -0.44 -12.76 -0.91
N HIS A 138 -0.43 -12.86 -2.24
CA HIS A 138 0.73 -12.61 -3.09
C HIS A 138 0.68 -11.22 -3.74
N LEU A 139 1.73 -10.43 -3.52
CA LEU A 139 1.88 -9.12 -4.14
C LEU A 139 2.33 -9.26 -5.59
N THR A 140 1.37 -9.28 -6.51
CA THR A 140 1.66 -9.18 -7.95
C THR A 140 2.26 -7.82 -8.33
N VAL A 141 3.05 -7.80 -9.42
CA VAL A 141 3.66 -6.60 -10.00
C VAL A 141 2.67 -5.55 -10.53
N LEU A 142 1.38 -5.90 -10.63
CA LEU A 142 0.31 -5.02 -11.13
C LEU A 142 -0.39 -4.25 -9.99
N HIS A 143 -0.20 -4.63 -8.72
CA HIS A 143 -0.78 -3.91 -7.58
C HIS A 143 -0.39 -2.43 -7.55
N PRO A 144 0.90 -2.06 -7.69
CA PRO A 144 1.28 -0.65 -7.71
C PRO A 144 0.64 0.13 -8.87
N ASP A 145 0.53 -0.50 -10.04
CA ASP A 145 -0.06 0.10 -11.24
C ASP A 145 -1.56 0.37 -11.07
N PHE A 146 -2.28 -0.54 -10.42
CA PHE A 146 -3.68 -0.36 -10.04
C PHE A 146 -3.87 0.77 -9.01
N LEU A 147 -3.05 0.80 -7.95
CA LEU A 147 -3.14 1.84 -6.92
C LEU A 147 -2.82 3.22 -7.50
N LEU A 148 -1.84 3.31 -8.40
CA LEU A 148 -1.54 4.53 -9.14
C LEU A 148 -2.75 5.01 -9.96
N LEU A 149 -3.43 4.11 -10.69
CA LEU A 149 -4.66 4.46 -11.42
C LEU A 149 -5.76 4.95 -10.48
N CYS A 150 -5.92 4.32 -9.31
CA CYS A 150 -6.89 4.75 -8.29
C CYS A 150 -6.56 6.14 -7.74
N LEU A 151 -5.28 6.44 -7.49
CA LEU A 151 -4.83 7.77 -7.06
C LEU A 151 -5.10 8.83 -8.13
N SER A 152 -4.73 8.58 -9.37
CA SER A 152 -4.90 9.54 -10.47
C SER A 152 -6.37 9.77 -10.84
N SER A 153 -7.23 8.76 -10.67
CA SER A 153 -8.68 8.88 -10.89
C SER A 153 -9.47 9.34 -9.65
N LYS A 154 -8.81 9.47 -8.49
CA LYS A 154 -9.45 9.70 -7.18
C LYS A 154 -10.47 8.62 -6.79
N CYS A 155 -10.37 7.41 -7.36
CA CYS A 155 -11.21 6.26 -7.03
C CYS A 155 -10.68 5.50 -5.80
N TYR A 156 -10.59 6.16 -4.65
CA TYR A 156 -9.97 5.61 -3.44
C TYR A 156 -10.69 4.39 -2.88
N LYS A 157 -12.02 4.32 -3.00
CA LYS A 157 -12.81 3.15 -2.56
C LYS A 157 -12.41 1.86 -3.28
N SER A 158 -12.11 1.94 -4.57
CA SER A 158 -11.60 0.79 -5.34
C SER A 158 -10.20 0.39 -4.88
N GLY A 159 -9.35 1.37 -4.60
CA GLY A 159 -8.02 1.13 -4.04
C GLY A 159 -8.07 0.44 -2.68
N LEU A 160 -8.96 0.88 -1.78
CA LEU A 160 -9.12 0.26 -0.46
C LEU A 160 -9.49 -1.22 -0.51
N SER A 161 -10.24 -1.67 -1.54
CA SER A 161 -10.65 -3.07 -1.61
C SER A 161 -9.51 -4.08 -1.73
N ILE A 162 -8.33 -3.65 -2.23
CA ILE A 162 -7.15 -4.51 -2.32
C ILE A 162 -6.21 -4.33 -1.13
N LEU A 163 -6.28 -3.18 -0.45
CA LEU A 163 -5.50 -2.90 0.75
C LEU A 163 -6.06 -3.62 1.99
N GLN A 164 -7.26 -4.20 1.88
CA GLN A 164 -7.85 -5.06 2.90
C GLN A 164 -7.31 -6.50 2.83
N ASP A 165 -6.68 -6.89 1.72
CA ASP A 165 -6.10 -8.22 1.56
C ASP A 165 -4.80 -8.32 2.39
N GLU A 166 -4.64 -9.41 3.13
CA GLU A 166 -3.45 -9.66 3.95
C GLU A 166 -2.33 -10.25 3.08
N ILE A 167 -1.45 -9.38 2.58
CA ILE A 167 -0.33 -9.75 1.71
C ILE A 167 0.88 -10.18 2.54
N TYR A 168 1.42 -11.37 2.24
CA TYR A 168 2.58 -11.94 2.93
C TYR A 168 3.73 -12.32 1.98
N GLU A 169 3.43 -12.55 0.70
CA GLU A 169 4.43 -12.98 -0.29
C GLU A 169 4.75 -11.83 -1.25
N VAL A 170 6.04 -11.52 -1.40
CA VAL A 170 6.53 -10.39 -2.19
C VAL A 170 7.77 -10.82 -2.96
N ASP A 171 7.71 -10.70 -4.29
CA ASP A 171 8.84 -11.07 -5.15
C ASP A 171 9.83 -9.91 -5.38
N HIS A 172 9.31 -8.68 -5.48
CA HIS A 172 10.09 -7.51 -5.89
C HIS A 172 9.97 -6.37 -4.87
N LEU A 173 11.11 -5.93 -4.32
CA LEU A 173 11.17 -4.83 -3.36
C LEU A 173 10.53 -3.54 -3.89
N LYS A 174 10.77 -3.18 -5.15
CA LYS A 174 10.21 -1.96 -5.75
C LYS A 174 8.68 -1.95 -5.73
N ASP A 175 8.06 -3.11 -5.96
CA ASP A 175 6.61 -3.23 -5.99
C ASP A 175 6.04 -3.10 -4.57
N LEU A 176 6.72 -3.64 -3.56
CA LEU A 176 6.38 -3.42 -2.15
C LEU A 176 6.45 -1.94 -1.76
N LEU A 177 7.54 -1.25 -2.14
CA LEU A 177 7.70 0.18 -1.82
C LEU A 177 6.58 1.03 -2.44
N LEU A 178 6.26 0.78 -3.72
CA LEU A 178 5.19 1.50 -4.41
C LEU A 178 3.80 1.12 -3.88
N TYR A 179 3.56 -0.16 -3.58
CA TYR A 179 2.33 -0.64 -2.97
C TYR A 179 2.06 0.05 -1.64
N GLY A 180 3.04 0.03 -0.72
CA GLY A 180 2.91 0.68 0.59
C GLY A 180 2.78 2.20 0.47
N TYR A 181 3.53 2.83 -0.43
CA TYR A 181 3.45 4.29 -0.61
C TYR A 181 2.11 4.74 -1.21
N TYR A 182 1.68 4.14 -2.32
CA TYR A 182 0.41 4.49 -2.96
C TYR A 182 -0.78 4.07 -2.10
N GLY A 183 -0.73 2.90 -1.47
CA GLY A 183 -1.73 2.46 -0.51
C GLY A 183 -1.84 3.41 0.68
N GLY A 184 -0.71 3.83 1.24
CA GLY A 184 -0.65 4.84 2.29
C GLY A 184 -1.30 6.15 1.87
N MET A 185 -1.03 6.64 0.65
CA MET A 185 -1.68 7.85 0.12
C MET A 185 -3.21 7.71 -0.03
N ILE A 186 -3.69 6.54 -0.47
CA ILE A 186 -5.14 6.26 -0.57
C ILE A 186 -5.77 6.26 0.83
N CYS A 187 -5.15 5.59 1.80
CA CYS A 187 -5.60 5.58 3.19
C CYS A 187 -5.61 7.00 3.80
N ILE A 188 -4.59 7.81 3.53
CA ILE A 188 -4.55 9.23 3.93
C ILE A 188 -5.72 10.01 3.32
N GLY A 189 -5.96 9.85 2.00
CA GLY A 189 -7.06 10.52 1.30
C GLY A 189 -8.44 10.16 1.87
N MET A 190 -8.58 8.96 2.41
CA MET A 190 -9.79 8.45 3.08
C MET A 190 -9.80 8.69 4.60
N LYS A 191 -8.78 9.38 5.15
CA LYS A 191 -8.57 9.58 6.60
C LYS A 191 -8.45 8.29 7.42
N HIS A 192 -8.12 7.17 6.81
CA HIS A 192 -7.78 5.91 7.49
C HIS A 192 -6.32 5.95 7.95
N PHE A 193 -6.01 6.85 8.89
CA PHE A 193 -4.63 7.18 9.26
C PHE A 193 -3.86 6.01 9.87
N ARG A 194 -4.52 5.15 10.66
CA ARG A 194 -3.90 3.94 11.22
C ARG A 194 -3.32 3.04 10.12
N ASN A 195 -4.15 2.65 9.15
CA ASN A 195 -3.72 1.82 8.03
C ASN A 195 -2.67 2.52 7.16
N ALA A 196 -2.75 3.85 7.03
CA ALA A 196 -1.72 4.61 6.33
C ALA A 196 -0.37 4.54 7.02
N LEU A 197 -0.33 4.65 8.36
CA LEU A 197 0.90 4.54 9.14
C LEU A 197 1.52 3.15 8.97
N ASP A 198 0.72 2.08 9.04
CA ASP A 198 1.20 0.71 8.87
C ASP A 198 1.83 0.50 7.48
N LEU A 199 1.15 0.97 6.41
CA LEU A 199 1.65 0.87 5.04
C LEU A 199 2.92 1.69 4.82
N LEU A 200 2.97 2.93 5.32
CA LEU A 200 4.16 3.78 5.20
C LEU A 200 5.33 3.26 6.04
N HIS A 201 5.04 2.71 7.23
CA HIS A 201 6.03 2.06 8.09
C HIS A 201 6.71 0.91 7.36
N ASN A 202 5.93 0.05 6.70
CA ASN A 202 6.46 -1.05 5.89
C ASN A 202 7.43 -0.57 4.79
N VAL A 203 7.17 0.58 4.17
CA VAL A 203 8.08 1.18 3.17
C VAL A 203 9.39 1.67 3.81
N ILE A 204 9.29 2.28 4.99
CA ILE A 204 10.45 2.83 5.72
C ILE A 204 11.36 1.71 6.24
N THR A 205 10.77 0.63 6.74
CA THR A 205 11.52 -0.50 7.30
C THR A 205 11.94 -1.56 6.29
N ALA A 206 11.48 -1.45 5.04
CA ALA A 206 11.84 -2.40 3.99
C ALA A 206 13.38 -2.50 3.82
N PRO A 207 13.91 -3.72 3.60
CA PRO A 207 15.34 -3.91 3.46
C PRO A 207 15.85 -3.19 2.21
N MET A 208 16.79 -2.27 2.39
CA MET A 208 17.39 -1.52 1.29
C MET A 208 18.89 -1.31 1.48
N THR A 209 19.64 -1.53 0.40
CA THR A 209 21.08 -1.25 0.36
C THR A 209 21.35 0.22 0.10
N ASN A 210 20.58 0.81 -0.81
CA ASN A 210 20.60 2.21 -1.17
C ASN A 210 19.23 2.84 -0.87
N LEU A 211 19.24 4.10 -0.45
CA LEU A 211 18.02 4.80 -0.11
C LEU A 211 17.15 5.03 -1.36
N SER A 212 15.88 4.64 -1.27
CA SER A 212 14.88 4.90 -2.32
C SER A 212 14.22 6.27 -2.13
N ALA A 213 14.02 7.02 -3.22
CA ALA A 213 13.24 8.24 -3.20
C ALA A 213 11.79 8.01 -2.71
N ILE A 214 11.23 6.82 -2.98
CA ILE A 214 9.89 6.43 -2.51
C ILE A 214 9.85 6.39 -0.98
N ALA A 215 10.90 5.84 -0.35
CA ALA A 215 10.99 5.76 1.11
C ALA A 215 11.15 7.14 1.75
N VAL A 216 11.86 8.07 1.09
CA VAL A 216 11.96 9.46 1.55
C VAL A 216 10.58 10.13 1.56
N GLU A 217 9.83 10.01 0.47
CA GLU A 217 8.47 10.58 0.38
C GLU A 217 7.49 9.91 1.34
N ALA A 218 7.63 8.60 1.54
CA ALA A 218 6.85 7.86 2.53
C ALA A 218 7.14 8.34 3.96
N TYR A 219 8.43 8.55 4.30
CA TYR A 219 8.85 9.01 5.63
C TYR A 219 8.32 10.42 5.96
N LYS A 220 8.39 11.34 5.00
CA LYS A 220 7.81 12.69 5.16
C LYS A 220 6.31 12.63 5.50
N LYS A 221 5.54 11.80 4.77
CA LYS A 221 4.11 11.60 5.04
C LYS A 221 3.87 10.85 6.34
N TYR A 222 4.71 9.89 6.70
CA TYR A 222 4.63 9.16 7.96
C TYR A 222 4.76 10.09 9.16
N ILE A 223 5.70 11.05 9.12
CA ILE A 223 5.82 12.09 10.16
C ILE A 223 4.51 12.89 10.27
N LEU A 224 4.01 13.44 9.16
CA LEU A 224 2.80 14.27 9.18
C LEU A 224 1.57 13.50 9.67
N VAL A 225 1.38 12.27 9.20
CA VAL A 225 0.24 11.43 9.60
C VAL A 225 0.38 11.00 11.07
N SER A 226 1.59 10.77 11.57
CA SER A 226 1.83 10.48 12.99
C SER A 226 1.42 11.66 13.86
N LEU A 227 1.76 12.89 13.46
CA LEU A 227 1.34 14.10 14.16
C LEU A 227 -0.19 14.27 14.15
N ILE A 228 -0.84 14.01 13.01
CA ILE A 228 -2.32 14.14 12.89
C ILE A 228 -3.04 13.09 13.74
N HIS A 229 -2.61 11.83 13.68
CA HIS A 229 -3.35 10.71 14.28
C HIS A 229 -2.92 10.38 15.71
N LEU A 230 -1.61 10.33 15.96
CA LEU A 230 -1.05 9.98 17.28
C LEU A 230 -0.80 11.20 18.15
N GLY A 231 -0.78 12.40 17.55
CA GLY A 231 -0.49 13.66 18.25
C GLY A 231 0.95 13.76 18.74
N GLN A 232 1.86 12.96 18.17
CA GLN A 232 3.30 12.97 18.45
C GLN A 232 4.06 12.22 17.35
N PHE A 233 5.36 12.45 17.28
CA PHE A 233 6.26 11.71 16.40
C PHE A 233 7.52 11.32 17.17
N ILE A 234 7.92 10.05 17.05
CA ILE A 234 9.14 9.50 17.64
C ILE A 234 10.13 9.23 16.51
N PRO A 235 11.29 9.90 16.46
CA PRO A 235 12.27 9.78 15.37
C PRO A 235 13.13 8.51 15.43
N ASP A 236 12.74 7.54 16.25
CA ASP A 236 13.47 6.29 16.45
C ASP A 236 13.00 5.22 15.46
N PHE A 237 13.96 4.56 14.85
CA PHE A 237 13.69 3.44 13.95
C PHE A 237 13.75 2.11 14.70
N PRO A 238 12.91 1.13 14.33
CA PRO A 238 13.11 -0.24 14.79
C PRO A 238 14.52 -0.73 14.46
N LYS A 239 15.09 -1.58 15.32
CA LYS A 239 16.47 -2.07 15.20
C LYS A 239 16.76 -2.79 13.87
N TYR A 240 15.73 -3.40 13.27
CA TYR A 240 15.82 -4.11 11.99
C TYR A 240 15.75 -3.18 10.76
N THR A 241 15.52 -1.88 10.94
CA THR A 241 15.50 -0.92 9.84
C THR A 241 16.87 -0.82 9.20
N SER A 242 16.92 -0.73 7.87
CA SER A 242 18.20 -0.67 7.15
C SER A 242 19.08 0.50 7.61
N SER A 243 20.39 0.27 7.64
CA SER A 243 21.37 1.30 8.01
C SER A 243 21.34 2.50 7.05
N ALA A 244 21.03 2.26 5.77
CA ALA A 244 20.83 3.30 4.78
C ALA A 244 19.66 4.22 5.14
N ALA A 245 18.53 3.67 5.57
CA ALA A 245 17.37 4.44 6.02
C ALA A 245 17.70 5.24 7.29
N GLN A 246 18.23 4.58 8.32
CA GLN A 246 18.56 5.20 9.61
C GLN A 246 19.52 6.40 9.47
N LYS A 247 20.54 6.28 8.61
CA LYS A 247 21.53 7.35 8.39
C LYS A 247 20.98 8.55 7.62
N ASN A 248 20.08 8.33 6.66
CA ASN A 248 19.76 9.34 5.64
C ASN A 248 18.35 9.94 5.76
N LEU A 249 17.35 9.19 6.23
CA LEU A 249 15.95 9.65 6.22
C LEU A 249 15.74 10.89 7.07
N ASN A 250 16.33 10.95 8.27
CA ASN A 250 16.22 12.13 9.14
C ASN A 250 16.83 13.38 8.50
N SER A 251 17.99 13.25 7.87
CA SER A 251 18.64 14.37 7.16
C SER A 251 17.79 14.90 6.00
N LEU A 252 17.18 14.00 5.21
CA LEU A 252 16.39 14.36 4.04
C LEU A 252 14.96 14.86 4.37
N ALA A 253 14.47 14.59 5.58
CA ALA A 253 13.17 15.02 6.07
C ALA A 253 13.28 16.11 7.16
N GLN A 254 14.42 16.79 7.26
CA GLN A 254 14.69 17.78 8.31
C GLN A 254 13.59 18.83 8.52
N PRO A 255 12.97 19.43 7.47
CA PRO A 255 11.86 20.38 7.65
C PRO A 255 10.62 19.78 8.34
N TYR A 256 10.38 18.49 8.13
CA TYR A 256 9.27 17.76 8.74
C TYR A 256 9.57 17.41 10.19
N LEU A 257 10.84 17.13 10.52
CA LEU A 257 11.30 16.93 11.89
C LEU A 257 11.25 18.24 12.70
N GLU A 258 11.67 19.37 12.12
CA GLU A 258 11.50 20.68 12.77
C GLU A 258 10.03 20.99 13.05
N LEU A 259 9.12 20.67 12.12
CA LEU A 259 7.69 20.81 12.34
C LEU A 259 7.20 19.89 13.47
N ALA A 260 7.68 18.65 13.54
CA ALA A 260 7.33 17.73 14.63
C ALA A 260 7.82 18.24 16.00
N LEU A 261 9.02 18.83 16.07
CA LEU A 261 9.54 19.47 17.27
C LEU A 261 8.70 20.68 17.68
N ALA A 262 8.37 21.55 16.73
CA ALA A 262 7.50 22.70 16.96
C ALA A 262 6.10 22.25 17.44
N TYR A 263 5.57 21.16 16.86
CA TYR A 263 4.30 20.56 17.27
C TYR A 263 4.33 20.09 18.73
N GLY A 264 5.42 19.46 19.17
CA GLY A 264 5.59 19.00 20.55
C GLY A 264 5.50 20.10 21.61
N THR A 265 5.78 21.36 21.26
CA THR A 265 5.64 22.51 22.17
C THR A 265 4.17 22.86 22.48
N GLY A 266 3.23 22.42 21.64
CA GLY A 266 1.81 22.74 21.74
C GLY A 266 1.43 24.19 21.38
N ARG A 267 2.38 25.02 20.93
CA ARG A 267 2.15 26.44 20.60
C ARG A 267 1.89 26.61 19.11
N LEU A 268 0.74 27.16 18.73
CA LEU A 268 0.37 27.37 17.33
C LEU A 268 1.32 28.32 16.61
N THR A 269 1.73 29.40 17.29
CA THR A 269 2.62 30.42 16.72
C THR A 269 3.99 29.87 16.30
N GLU A 270 4.56 28.93 17.05
CA GLU A 270 5.85 28.31 16.71
C GLU A 270 5.71 27.35 15.52
N GLN A 271 4.58 26.63 15.44
CA GLN A 271 4.29 25.78 14.30
C GLN A 271 4.08 26.61 13.03
N GLU A 272 3.32 27.71 13.11
CA GLU A 272 3.08 28.62 11.97
C GLU A 272 4.37 29.26 11.45
N LYS A 273 5.26 29.71 12.34
CA LYS A 273 6.60 30.19 11.96
C LYS A 273 7.40 29.11 11.22
N CYS A 274 7.38 27.87 11.71
CA CYS A 274 8.05 26.75 11.06
C CYS A 274 7.47 26.46 9.67
N VAL A 275 6.13 26.48 9.54
CA VAL A 275 5.44 26.30 8.27
C VAL A 275 5.80 27.40 7.27
N GLN A 276 5.83 28.66 7.72
CA GLN A 276 6.24 29.79 6.87
C GLN A 276 7.70 29.67 6.41
N LYS A 277 8.61 29.27 7.32
CA LYS A 277 10.04 29.05 7.01
C LYS A 277 10.25 27.99 5.92
N TYR A 278 9.44 26.93 5.89
CA TYR A 278 9.60 25.81 4.95
C TYR A 278 8.48 25.66 3.93
N GLN A 279 7.66 26.69 3.70
CA GLN A 279 6.47 26.62 2.86
C GLN A 279 6.78 26.08 1.46
N GLU A 280 7.77 26.66 0.77
CA GLU A 280 8.18 26.24 -0.57
C GLU A 280 8.59 24.75 -0.63
N ARG A 281 9.19 24.21 0.45
CA ARG A 281 9.56 22.80 0.51
C ARG A 281 8.33 21.91 0.60
N PHE A 282 7.37 22.25 1.47
CA PHE A 282 6.14 21.50 1.64
C PHE A 282 5.26 21.52 0.38
N GLU A 283 5.23 22.65 -0.33
CA GLU A 283 4.52 22.79 -1.61
C GLU A 283 5.19 21.98 -2.71
N ARG A 284 6.52 22.06 -2.85
CA ARG A 284 7.29 21.24 -3.81
C ARG A 284 7.10 19.74 -3.58
N ASP A 285 7.03 19.32 -2.32
CA ASP A 285 6.80 17.92 -1.96
C ASP A 285 5.30 17.51 -2.07
N ASN A 286 4.41 18.43 -2.46
CA ASN A 286 2.95 18.24 -2.54
C ASN A 286 2.30 17.77 -1.23
N ASN A 287 2.86 18.19 -0.08
CA ASN A 287 2.40 17.77 1.25
C ASN A 287 1.74 18.93 2.04
N PHE A 288 1.64 20.13 1.48
CA PHE A 288 1.16 21.32 2.20
C PHE A 288 -0.24 21.16 2.81
N GLY A 289 -1.14 20.44 2.13
CA GLY A 289 -2.46 20.12 2.67
C GLY A 289 -2.42 19.29 3.96
N LEU A 290 -1.49 18.35 4.07
CA LEU A 290 -1.27 17.57 5.29
C LEU A 290 -0.62 18.41 6.39
N VAL A 291 0.32 19.30 6.03
CA VAL A 291 0.90 20.25 6.97
C VAL A 291 -0.17 21.14 7.60
N ARG A 292 -1.12 21.65 6.80
CA ARG A 292 -2.27 22.41 7.32
C ARG A 292 -3.12 21.56 8.28
N GLN A 293 -3.33 20.28 7.97
CA GLN A 293 -4.04 19.37 8.86
C GLN A 293 -3.31 19.17 10.20
N VAL A 294 -1.97 19.05 10.18
CA VAL A 294 -1.15 19.02 11.41
C VAL A 294 -1.44 20.24 12.27
N ILE A 295 -1.39 21.46 11.72
CA ILE A 295 -1.70 22.68 12.48
C ILE A 295 -3.11 22.65 13.06
N SER A 296 -4.11 22.26 12.25
CA SER A 296 -5.50 22.19 12.72
C SER A 296 -5.73 21.14 13.81
N SER A 297 -4.91 20.09 13.87
CA SER A 297 -5.00 19.04 14.89
C SER A 297 -4.50 19.50 16.26
N THR A 298 -3.69 20.55 16.33
CA THR A 298 -3.05 21.03 17.57
C THR A 298 -4.08 21.42 18.63
N SER A 299 -5.15 22.13 18.26
CA SER A 299 -6.18 22.56 19.21
C SER A 299 -6.89 21.35 19.83
N LYS A 300 -7.30 20.39 19.00
CA LYS A 300 -7.91 19.13 19.45
C LYS A 300 -6.95 18.37 20.38
N ARG A 301 -5.67 18.29 20.02
CA ARG A 301 -4.65 17.60 20.82
C ARG A 301 -4.40 18.28 22.17
N ASN A 302 -4.34 19.60 22.20
CA ASN A 302 -4.17 20.35 23.44
C ASN A 302 -5.37 20.14 24.37
N ILE A 303 -6.60 20.12 23.84
CA ILE A 303 -7.80 19.80 24.62
C ILE A 303 -7.73 18.37 25.18
N GLN A 304 -7.34 17.37 24.37
CA GLN A 304 -7.13 16.00 24.86
C GLN A 304 -6.10 15.92 25.99
N ARG A 305 -5.07 16.76 26.00
CA ARG A 305 -4.10 16.80 27.12
C ARG A 305 -4.70 17.37 28.40
N LEU A 306 -5.70 18.26 28.29
CA LEU A 306 -6.39 18.80 29.47
C LEU A 306 -7.22 17.72 30.18
N THR A 307 -7.78 16.75 29.45
CA THR A 307 -8.54 15.64 30.08
C THR A 307 -7.69 14.77 31.01
N GLN A 308 -6.37 14.73 30.78
CA GLN A 308 -5.43 13.97 31.63
C GLN A 308 -5.09 14.68 32.95
N THR A 309 -5.38 15.98 33.07
CA THR A 309 -4.95 16.81 34.21
C THR A 309 -6.10 17.48 34.94
N TYR A 310 -7.25 17.64 34.29
CA TYR A 310 -8.42 18.30 34.84
C TYR A 310 -9.64 17.37 34.79
N LEU A 311 -10.42 17.35 35.86
CA LEU A 311 -11.75 16.76 35.86
C LEU A 311 -12.80 17.77 35.38
N THR A 312 -12.72 19.01 35.86
CA THR A 312 -13.61 20.10 35.46
C THR A 312 -12.80 21.34 35.17
N LEU A 313 -13.09 22.03 34.06
CA LEU A 313 -12.36 23.22 33.62
C LEU A 313 -13.31 24.22 32.94
N SER A 314 -13.09 25.52 33.14
CA SER A 314 -13.92 26.55 32.50
C SER A 314 -13.62 26.66 31.00
N LEU A 315 -14.63 27.03 30.20
CA LEU A 315 -14.45 27.27 28.75
C LEU A 315 -13.46 28.42 28.47
N ARG A 316 -13.33 29.38 29.38
CA ARG A 316 -12.34 30.46 29.29
C ARG A 316 -10.93 29.93 29.50
N ASP A 317 -10.71 29.13 30.54
CA ASP A 317 -9.40 28.53 30.81
C ASP A 317 -8.97 27.59 29.69
N ILE A 318 -9.91 26.85 29.09
CA ILE A 318 -9.66 26.04 27.89
C ILE A 318 -9.21 26.93 26.74
N ALA A 319 -9.92 28.02 26.46
CA ALA A 319 -9.54 28.95 25.39
C ALA A 319 -8.14 29.54 25.61
N ASP A 320 -7.83 30.01 26.81
CA ASP A 320 -6.54 30.63 27.13
C ASP A 320 -5.37 29.64 27.02
N ARG A 321 -5.57 28.40 27.50
CA ARG A 321 -4.52 27.36 27.47
C ARG A 321 -4.28 26.78 26.08
N VAL A 322 -5.35 26.68 25.27
CA VAL A 322 -5.29 26.13 23.90
C VAL A 322 -4.97 27.22 22.87
N GLN A 323 -4.94 28.50 23.28
CA GLN A 323 -4.72 29.68 22.42
C GLN A 323 -5.87 29.90 21.41
N LEU A 324 -7.11 29.71 21.86
CA LEU A 324 -8.32 30.02 21.09
C LEU A 324 -8.78 31.44 21.38
N ASN A 325 -9.51 32.06 20.45
CA ASN A 325 -9.86 33.47 20.54
C ASN A 325 -10.99 33.74 21.55
N SER A 326 -11.83 32.73 21.84
CA SER A 326 -12.98 32.90 22.73
C SER A 326 -13.45 31.61 23.39
N ALA A 327 -14.16 31.75 24.51
CA ALA A 327 -14.86 30.64 25.16
C ALA A 327 -15.89 29.95 24.24
N LYS A 328 -16.51 30.69 23.30
CA LYS A 328 -17.43 30.12 22.31
C LYS A 328 -16.71 29.24 21.29
N GLU A 329 -15.51 29.63 20.88
CA GLU A 329 -14.67 28.81 20.00
C GLU A 329 -14.22 27.54 20.72
N ALA A 330 -13.83 27.65 21.99
CA ALA A 330 -13.54 26.48 22.84
C ALA A 330 -14.75 25.55 22.97
N GLU A 331 -15.95 26.09 23.22
CA GLU A 331 -17.20 25.31 23.30
C GLU A 331 -17.47 24.55 21.99
N MET A 332 -17.31 25.21 20.84
CA MET A 332 -17.49 24.60 19.53
C MET A 332 -16.49 23.45 19.29
N HIS A 333 -15.22 23.64 19.64
CA HIS A 333 -14.21 22.58 19.53
C HIS A 333 -14.52 21.39 20.44
N VAL A 334 -14.85 21.64 21.71
CA VAL A 334 -15.21 20.58 22.66
C VAL A 334 -16.44 19.81 22.17
N LEU A 335 -17.46 20.51 21.66
CA LEU A 335 -18.66 19.88 21.12
C LEU A 335 -18.35 18.98 19.90
N GLN A 336 -17.53 19.46 18.97
CA GLN A 336 -17.09 18.64 17.82
C GLN A 336 -16.32 17.40 18.26
N MET A 337 -15.42 17.54 19.25
CA MET A 337 -14.64 16.42 19.75
C MET A 337 -15.49 15.40 20.50
N ILE A 338 -16.56 15.82 21.20
CA ILE A 338 -17.54 14.89 21.79
C ILE A 338 -18.30 14.15 20.70
N GLN A 339 -18.72 14.86 19.63
CA GLN A 339 -19.47 14.25 18.52
C GLN A 339 -18.62 13.25 17.71
N ASP A 340 -17.32 13.52 17.57
CA ASP A 340 -16.37 12.65 16.87
C ASP A 340 -15.85 11.49 17.76
N ASP A 341 -16.38 11.33 18.99
CA ASP A 341 -15.92 10.37 20.02
C ASP A 341 -14.41 10.50 20.35
N GLU A 342 -13.84 11.70 20.21
CA GLU A 342 -12.42 11.98 20.49
C GLU A 342 -12.16 12.29 21.98
N ILE A 343 -13.17 12.76 22.70
CA ILE A 343 -13.18 12.97 24.16
C ILE A 343 -14.56 12.66 24.73
N PHE A 344 -14.59 12.21 25.99
CA PHE A 344 -15.82 12.07 26.75
C PHE A 344 -15.95 13.24 27.71
N ALA A 345 -16.93 14.12 27.48
CA ALA A 345 -17.12 15.32 28.29
C ALA A 345 -18.57 15.82 28.24
N THR A 346 -18.97 16.56 29.27
CA THR A 346 -20.27 17.25 29.34
C THR A 346 -20.07 18.75 29.54
N ILE A 347 -20.79 19.55 28.76
CA ILE A 347 -20.74 21.02 28.79
C ILE A 347 -21.92 21.56 29.62
N ASN A 348 -21.62 22.31 30.67
CA ASN A 348 -22.61 23.07 31.41
C ASN A 348 -22.58 24.55 30.97
N GLN A 349 -23.53 24.92 30.13
CA GLN A 349 -23.62 26.29 29.58
C GLN A 349 -23.99 27.35 30.63
N LYS A 350 -24.68 26.98 31.72
CA LYS A 350 -25.05 27.95 32.76
C LYS A 350 -23.83 28.43 33.53
N ASP A 351 -22.94 27.50 33.86
CA ASP A 351 -21.74 27.76 34.64
C ASP A 351 -20.50 28.02 33.75
N GLY A 352 -20.59 27.75 32.44
CA GLY A 352 -19.48 27.89 31.50
C GLY A 352 -18.36 26.88 31.74
N MET A 353 -18.70 25.70 32.27
CA MET A 353 -17.76 24.66 32.70
C MET A 353 -17.88 23.40 31.83
N VAL A 354 -16.75 22.75 31.57
CA VAL A 354 -16.66 21.44 30.93
C VAL A 354 -16.22 20.44 31.98
N THR A 355 -16.98 19.35 32.13
CA THR A 355 -16.60 18.21 32.98
C THR A 355 -16.15 17.06 32.08
N PHE A 356 -14.88 16.68 32.18
CA PHE A 356 -14.31 15.54 31.48
C PHE A 356 -14.71 14.25 32.18
N GLN A 357 -14.99 13.22 31.39
CA GLN A 357 -15.45 11.91 31.84
C GLN A 357 -14.50 10.83 31.33
N GLU A 358 -14.54 9.67 31.96
CA GLU A 358 -13.87 8.48 31.46
C GLU A 358 -14.69 7.84 30.32
N ASP A 359 -14.05 6.93 29.58
CA ASP A 359 -14.71 6.16 28.53
C ASP A 359 -15.94 5.42 29.10
N PRO A 360 -17.14 5.65 28.55
CA PRO A 360 -18.36 5.02 29.04
C PRO A 360 -18.43 3.51 28.74
N GLU A 361 -17.52 2.96 27.92
CA GLU A 361 -17.49 1.53 27.60
C GLU A 361 -17.24 0.68 28.85
N GLN A 362 -18.22 -0.18 29.17
CA GLN A 362 -18.19 -1.04 30.35
C GLN A 362 -17.77 -2.48 30.02
N TYR A 363 -17.50 -2.79 28.75
CA TYR A 363 -17.13 -4.13 28.27
C TYR A 363 -18.22 -5.19 28.51
N LYS A 364 -19.49 -4.77 28.54
CA LYS A 364 -20.66 -5.63 28.83
C LYS A 364 -21.59 -5.80 27.63
N SER A 365 -21.37 -5.04 26.56
CA SER A 365 -22.23 -5.05 25.38
C SER A 365 -22.02 -6.32 24.55
N CYS A 366 -23.07 -6.77 23.84
CA CYS A 366 -22.94 -7.83 22.85
C CYS A 366 -21.96 -7.42 21.73
N GLU A 367 -21.93 -6.15 21.37
CA GLU A 367 -20.97 -5.61 20.41
C GLU A 367 -19.52 -5.84 20.84
N MET A 368 -19.20 -5.64 22.13
CA MET A 368 -17.85 -5.92 22.63
C MET A 368 -17.51 -7.41 22.55
N ILE A 369 -18.48 -8.29 22.83
CA ILE A 369 -18.29 -9.74 22.69
C ILE A 369 -17.98 -10.09 21.23
N GLU A 370 -18.72 -9.54 20.27
CA GLU A 370 -18.49 -9.75 18.84
C GLU A 370 -17.12 -9.22 18.39
N ARG A 371 -16.69 -8.06 18.90
CA ARG A 371 -15.34 -7.52 18.64
C ARG A 371 -14.25 -8.45 19.16
N ILE A 372 -14.40 -8.97 20.38
CA ILE A 372 -13.45 -9.92 20.99
C ILE A 372 -13.43 -11.23 20.20
N ASP A 373 -14.58 -11.80 19.85
CA ASP A 373 -14.65 -13.03 19.06
C ASP A 373 -13.97 -12.86 17.70
N SER A 374 -14.24 -11.76 16.99
CA SER A 374 -13.56 -11.42 15.73
C SER A 374 -12.04 -11.33 15.90
N SER A 375 -11.55 -10.70 16.97
CA SER A 375 -10.12 -10.68 17.30
C SER A 375 -9.55 -12.08 17.57
N ILE A 376 -10.28 -12.93 18.30
CA ILE A 376 -9.87 -14.33 18.57
C ILE A 376 -9.77 -15.11 17.26
N GLN A 377 -10.77 -15.03 16.38
CA GLN A 377 -10.77 -15.73 15.09
C GLN A 377 -9.59 -15.31 14.21
N ARG A 378 -9.26 -14.02 14.19
CA ARG A 378 -8.09 -13.49 13.47
C ARG A 378 -6.78 -14.04 14.04
N ILE A 379 -6.62 -14.05 15.36
CA ILE A 379 -5.43 -14.59 16.02
C ILE A 379 -5.30 -16.10 15.77
N MET A 380 -6.40 -16.86 15.84
CA MET A 380 -6.39 -18.29 15.54
C MET A 380 -5.97 -18.57 14.09
N THR A 381 -6.48 -17.79 13.14
CA THR A 381 -6.11 -17.89 11.72
C THR A 381 -4.62 -17.61 11.51
N LEU A 382 -4.11 -16.54 12.12
CA LEU A 382 -2.69 -16.20 12.07
C LEU A 382 -1.80 -17.27 12.73
N SER A 383 -2.22 -17.81 13.88
CA SER A 383 -1.50 -18.88 14.58
C SER A 383 -1.41 -20.15 13.74
N LYS A 384 -2.52 -20.59 13.15
CA LYS A 384 -2.53 -21.74 12.23
C LYS A 384 -1.58 -21.54 11.06
N LYS A 385 -1.59 -20.34 10.47
CA LYS A 385 -0.71 -19.99 9.36
C LYS A 385 0.77 -19.99 9.76
N LEU A 386 1.09 -19.45 10.94
CA LEU A 386 2.45 -19.49 11.49
C LEU A 386 2.92 -20.92 11.71
N SER A 387 2.06 -21.81 12.23
CA SER A 387 2.37 -23.24 12.36
C SER A 387 2.68 -23.88 11.01
N THR A 388 1.85 -23.64 10.00
CA THR A 388 2.10 -24.16 8.63
C THR A 388 3.42 -23.64 8.05
N LYS A 389 3.72 -22.34 8.19
CA LYS A 389 5.01 -21.80 7.72
C LYS A 389 6.20 -22.35 8.50
N ASN A 390 6.05 -22.61 9.80
CA ASN A 390 7.09 -23.24 10.60
C ASN A 390 7.33 -24.70 10.18
N GLU A 391 6.27 -25.45 9.85
CA GLU A 391 6.36 -26.80 9.28
C GLU A 391 7.07 -26.79 7.93
N GLU A 392 6.67 -25.90 7.02
CA GLU A 392 7.33 -25.70 5.71
C GLU A 392 8.83 -25.43 5.86
N LEU A 393 9.22 -24.54 6.77
CA LEU A 393 10.62 -24.22 7.08
C LEU A 393 11.37 -25.40 7.72
N SER A 394 10.70 -26.16 8.60
CA SER A 394 11.29 -27.34 9.26
C SER A 394 11.62 -28.45 8.26
N CYS A 395 10.90 -28.51 7.14
CA CYS A 395 11.15 -29.45 6.05
C CYS A 395 12.11 -28.91 4.97
N ASP A 396 12.49 -27.63 5.02
CA ASP A 396 13.38 -27.05 4.03
C ASP A 396 14.81 -27.57 4.18
N ARG A 397 15.36 -28.12 3.09
CA ARG A 397 16.71 -28.67 3.04
C ARG A 397 17.77 -27.61 3.35
N ALA A 398 17.58 -26.38 2.86
CA ALA A 398 18.54 -25.30 3.11
C ALA A 398 18.57 -24.94 4.59
N TYR A 399 17.39 -24.81 5.22
CA TYR A 399 17.27 -24.60 6.67
C TYR A 399 17.90 -25.74 7.48
N LEU A 400 17.54 -27.00 7.21
CA LEU A 400 18.08 -28.17 7.92
C LEU A 400 19.61 -28.27 7.80
N SER A 401 20.17 -27.92 6.64
CA SER A 401 21.63 -27.93 6.42
C SER A 401 22.39 -26.90 7.25
N ARG A 402 21.75 -25.77 7.61
CA ARG A 402 22.34 -24.72 8.45
C ARG A 402 22.07 -24.97 9.93
N ALA A 403 20.83 -25.30 10.28
CA ALA A 403 20.47 -25.64 11.66
C ALA A 403 21.24 -26.86 12.18
N GLY A 404 21.54 -27.84 11.32
CA GLY A 404 22.39 -28.99 11.67
C GLY A 404 23.88 -28.64 11.82
N LYS A 405 24.35 -27.52 11.27
CA LYS A 405 25.74 -27.03 11.45
C LYS A 405 25.87 -26.24 12.75
N GLU A 406 24.91 -25.37 13.07
CA GLU A 406 24.90 -24.61 14.34
C GLU A 406 24.68 -25.50 15.57
N ARG A 407 24.04 -26.67 15.40
CA ARG A 407 23.81 -27.66 16.48
C ARG A 407 24.95 -28.66 16.68
N ARG A 408 26.09 -28.57 15.97
CA ARG A 408 27.27 -29.33 16.39
C ARG A 408 27.93 -28.55 17.54
N PRO A 409 27.94 -29.09 18.78
CA PRO A 409 28.82 -28.54 19.79
C PRO A 409 30.25 -28.69 19.28
N ASP A 410 31.03 -27.62 19.31
CA ASP A 410 32.48 -27.72 19.14
C ASP A 410 33.00 -28.61 20.28
N PHE A 411 33.33 -29.85 19.95
CA PHE A 411 33.84 -30.85 20.89
C PHE A 411 35.32 -30.61 21.26
N ASP A 412 35.91 -29.49 20.81
CA ASP A 412 37.33 -29.19 20.96
C ASP A 412 37.67 -28.29 22.16
N ASP A 413 36.69 -27.83 22.94
CA ASP A 413 36.88 -27.00 24.16
C ASP A 413 36.71 -27.81 25.47
N TYR A 414 37.14 -29.08 25.50
CA TYR A 414 37.43 -29.75 26.77
C TYR A 414 38.86 -29.41 27.20
N ASP A 415 38.98 -28.35 28.00
CA ASP A 415 40.16 -28.03 28.80
C ASP A 415 40.65 -29.30 29.53
N ALA A 416 41.87 -29.71 29.20
CA ALA A 416 42.59 -30.76 29.92
C ALA A 416 42.85 -30.30 31.36
N ALA A 417 42.09 -30.85 32.30
CA ALA A 417 42.40 -30.72 33.73
C ALA A 417 43.80 -31.30 34.02
N PRO A 418 44.62 -30.63 34.85
CA PRO A 418 45.99 -31.05 35.10
C PRO A 418 46.01 -32.28 36.02
N HIS A 419 46.34 -33.44 35.46
CA HIS A 419 46.81 -34.58 36.26
C HIS A 419 48.30 -34.38 36.55
N ASN A 420 48.65 -34.15 37.82
CA ASN A 420 49.70 -34.89 38.53
C ASN A 420 49.78 -34.43 39.99
N PHE A 421 49.19 -35.25 40.87
CA PHE A 421 49.70 -35.45 42.22
C PHE A 421 50.44 -36.80 42.20
N MET A 422 51.76 -36.74 42.35
CA MET A 422 52.54 -37.69 43.14
C MET A 422 53.83 -37.02 43.59
#